data_AF-V2X3R2-F1
#
_entry.id   AF-V2X3R2-F1
#
_cell.length_a   1.000
_cell.length_b   1.000
_cell.length_c   1.000
_cell.angle_alpha   90.00
_cell.angle_beta   90.00
_cell.angle_gamma   90.00
#
_symmetry.space_group_name_H-M   'P 1'
#
loop_
_entity.id
_entity.type
_entity.pdbx_description
1 polymer ?
#
loop_
_entity_poly.entity_id
_entity_poly.type
_entity_poly.pdbx_seq_one_letter_code
_entity_poly.pdbx_strand_id
1 'polypeptide(L)'
;MRNRLCWGRISGEGVSKMTRPIPTPTKTRCAFSSNSPARTLPTYQILSSIDAAPKLYYSDSPNSDAYYWQMVVMEYLPTPPTMTLYDFEGTPAEARQVGEDLKRAVGTLHDQGYVFGDLRSSNILVEPEPDGEGRRIRVALVDFDWAGKEGEVRYPVGISVNGGINWPEGVVPRGLITKEHDEYWLRTWLDCLS
;
A
#
# COMPACT_ATOMS: atom_id res chain seq x y z
N MET A 1 11.20 9.74 31.91
CA MET A 1 10.76 8.32 31.93
C MET A 1 10.99 7.75 30.54
N ARG A 2 11.80 6.69 30.40
CA ARG A 2 12.07 6.06 29.10
C ARG A 2 10.99 5.00 28.86
N ASN A 3 10.10 5.23 27.89
CA ASN A 3 9.13 4.22 27.47
C ASN A 3 9.89 3.07 26.79
N ARG A 4 10.01 1.95 27.51
CA ARG A 4 10.53 0.69 26.96
C ARG A 4 9.43 0.09 26.09
N LEU A 5 9.68 0.00 24.78
CA LEU A 5 8.89 -0.83 23.87
C LEU A 5 9.09 -2.29 24.28
N CYS A 6 8.02 -2.96 24.73
CA CYS A 6 8.03 -4.38 25.03
C CYS A 6 7.95 -5.19 23.73
N TRP A 7 9.02 -5.93 23.42
CA TRP A 7 9.08 -6.83 22.27
C TRP A 7 8.57 -8.22 22.70
N GLY A 8 7.44 -8.67 22.15
CA GLY A 8 6.98 -10.05 22.27
C GLY A 8 7.51 -10.88 21.11
N ARG A 9 8.39 -11.84 21.38
CA ARG A 9 8.86 -12.83 20.39
C ARG A 9 7.76 -13.88 20.19
N ILE A 10 7.25 -14.03 18.96
CA ILE A 10 6.40 -15.17 18.60
C ILE A 10 7.01 -15.79 17.34
N SER A 11 7.52 -17.00 17.51
CA SER A 11 8.03 -17.88 16.46
C SER A 11 6.88 -18.34 15.57
N GLY A 12 7.06 -18.17 14.26
CA GLY A 12 6.22 -18.75 13.21
C GLY A 12 6.99 -18.60 11.90
N GLU A 13 7.45 -19.73 11.36
CA GLU A 13 8.25 -19.80 10.15
C GLU A 13 7.48 -19.20 8.95
N GLY A 14 8.15 -18.41 8.11
CA GLY A 14 7.73 -18.20 6.72
C GLY A 14 6.96 -16.92 6.34
N VAL A 15 6.86 -15.89 7.18
CA VAL A 15 6.19 -14.63 6.79
C VAL A 15 7.11 -13.42 7.03
N SER A 16 7.57 -12.76 5.96
CA SER A 16 8.49 -11.60 6.03
C SER A 16 7.82 -10.29 6.46
N LYS A 17 6.54 -10.29 6.83
CA LYS A 17 5.78 -9.10 7.21
C LYS A 17 5.06 -9.32 8.51
N MET A 18 5.13 -8.32 9.40
CA MET A 18 4.42 -8.33 10.66
C MET A 18 3.67 -7.01 10.84
N THR A 19 2.44 -6.96 10.34
CA THR A 19 1.51 -5.88 10.67
C THR A 19 0.86 -6.22 12.01
N ARG A 20 1.22 -5.49 13.07
CA ARG A 20 0.63 -5.71 14.40
C ARG A 20 0.13 -4.40 14.98
N PRO A 21 -1.11 -4.36 15.50
CA PRO A 21 -1.55 -3.21 16.26
C PRO A 21 -0.67 -3.08 17.51
N ILE A 22 0.02 -1.95 17.66
CA ILE A 22 0.72 -1.60 18.91
C ILE A 22 -0.31 -0.93 19.83
N PRO A 23 -0.59 -1.48 21.02
CA PRO A 23 -1.47 -0.82 21.97
C PRO A 23 -0.71 0.37 22.58
N THR A 24 -1.02 1.59 22.11
CA THR A 24 -0.63 2.84 22.77
C THR A 24 -1.87 3.55 23.31
N PRO A 25 -1.77 4.31 24.42
CA PRO A 25 -2.91 4.99 25.06
C PRO A 25 -3.49 6.14 24.21
N THR A 26 -2.77 6.59 23.19
CA THR A 26 -3.25 7.46 22.11
C THR A 26 -3.53 6.58 20.90
N LYS A 27 -4.58 6.85 20.10
CA LYS A 27 -5.00 6.05 18.93
C LYS A 27 -3.96 6.03 17.78
N THR A 28 -2.77 5.51 18.02
CA THR A 28 -1.69 5.39 17.05
C THR A 28 -1.22 3.95 17.08
N ARG A 29 -1.56 3.18 16.05
CA ARG A 29 -1.05 1.82 15.85
C ARG A 29 -0.07 1.84 14.69
N CYS A 30 0.87 0.91 14.63
CA CYS A 30 2.01 0.95 13.70
C CYS A 30 2.00 -0.29 12.79
N ALA A 31 2.60 -0.22 11.60
CA ALA A 31 2.72 -1.35 10.69
C ALA A 31 4.17 -1.47 10.20
N PHE A 32 4.80 -2.63 10.41
CA PHE A 32 6.19 -2.86 10.03
C PHE A 32 6.28 -3.45 8.61
N SER A 33 7.04 -2.81 7.73
CA SER A 33 7.31 -3.28 6.36
C SER A 33 8.80 -3.61 6.20
N SER A 34 9.09 -4.63 5.40
CA SER A 34 10.43 -5.20 5.24
C SER A 34 10.98 -4.90 3.85
N ASN A 35 11.49 -3.69 3.64
CA ASN A 35 12.15 -3.37 2.39
C ASN A 35 13.32 -2.42 2.50
N SER A 36 14.13 -2.36 1.42
CA SER A 36 15.18 -1.36 1.27
C SER A 36 14.56 0.04 1.42
N PRO A 37 14.87 0.75 2.51
CA PRO A 37 14.17 1.98 2.90
C PRO A 37 14.21 3.09 1.84
N ALA A 38 15.27 3.09 1.02
CA ALA A 38 15.51 4.07 -0.02
C ALA A 38 14.52 4.00 -1.20
N ARG A 39 13.86 2.86 -1.43
CA ARG A 39 13.00 2.66 -2.60
C ARG A 39 11.53 3.02 -2.33
N THR A 40 11.04 2.70 -1.15
CA THR A 40 9.59 2.71 -0.82
C THR A 40 9.14 3.98 -0.09
N LEU A 41 10.04 4.67 0.63
CA LEU A 41 9.66 5.85 1.41
C LEU A 41 9.20 7.03 0.55
N PRO A 42 9.83 7.37 -0.59
CA PRO A 42 9.37 8.48 -1.43
C PRO A 42 7.95 8.26 -1.94
N THR A 43 7.63 7.05 -2.42
CA THR A 43 6.28 6.72 -2.93
C THR A 43 5.24 6.79 -1.83
N TYR A 44 5.56 6.29 -0.63
CA TYR A 44 4.70 6.42 0.53
C TYR A 44 4.43 7.89 0.88
N GLN A 45 5.47 8.72 0.94
CA GLN A 45 5.35 10.13 1.29
C GLN A 45 4.50 10.90 0.27
N ILE A 46 4.69 10.63 -1.03
CA ILE A 46 3.89 11.23 -2.11
C ILE A 46 2.40 10.91 -1.88
N LEU A 47 2.04 9.64 -1.73
CA LEU A 47 0.64 9.25 -1.56
C LEU A 47 0.04 9.70 -0.22
N SER A 48 0.81 9.63 0.87
CA SER A 48 0.37 10.09 2.19
C SER A 48 0.09 11.59 2.20
N SER A 49 0.83 12.39 1.42
CA SER A 49 0.63 13.85 1.30
C SER A 49 -0.68 14.26 0.62
N ILE A 50 -1.26 13.35 -0.19
CA ILE A 50 -2.53 13.56 -0.90
C ILE A 50 -3.67 12.69 -0.33
N ASP A 51 -3.48 12.14 0.87
CA ASP A 51 -4.43 11.26 1.56
C ASP A 51 -4.79 9.97 0.80
N ALA A 52 -3.89 9.52 -0.09
CA ALA A 52 -4.01 8.29 -0.88
C ALA A 52 -3.21 7.11 -0.29
N ALA A 53 -2.68 7.28 0.91
CA ALA A 53 -2.06 6.25 1.74
C ALA A 53 -2.31 6.61 3.21
N PRO A 54 -2.22 5.65 4.14
CA PRO A 54 -2.33 5.96 5.56
C PRO A 54 -1.34 7.06 5.96
N LYS A 55 -1.69 7.87 6.96
CA LYS A 55 -0.80 8.94 7.41
C LYS A 55 0.53 8.38 7.93
N LEU A 56 1.66 8.82 7.40
CA LEU A 56 2.98 8.47 7.93
C LEU A 56 3.24 9.22 9.25
N TYR A 57 3.55 8.52 10.33
CA TYR A 57 3.95 9.11 11.62
C TYR A 57 5.46 9.04 11.85
N TYR A 58 6.09 7.95 11.45
CA TYR A 58 7.52 7.75 11.63
C TYR A 58 8.05 6.74 10.61
N SER A 59 9.29 6.94 10.17
CA SER A 59 10.03 5.96 9.39
C SER A 59 11.49 5.99 9.78
N ASP A 60 12.10 4.83 10.01
CA ASP A 60 13.53 4.75 10.33
C ASP A 60 14.14 3.43 9.87
N SER A 61 15.45 3.47 9.65
CA SER A 61 16.25 2.37 9.14
C SER A 61 17.41 2.13 10.11
N PRO A 62 17.22 1.28 11.13
CA PRO A 62 18.11 1.25 12.29
C PRO A 62 19.55 0.77 11.98
N ASN A 63 19.85 0.23 10.79
CA ASN A 63 21.19 -0.13 10.36
C ASN A 63 21.42 0.32 8.91
N SER A 64 22.35 1.26 8.69
CA SER A 64 22.77 1.69 7.35
C SER A 64 23.56 0.62 6.59
N ASP A 65 24.20 -0.31 7.32
CA ASP A 65 25.28 -1.13 6.75
C ASP A 65 24.94 -2.64 6.67
N ALA A 66 23.79 -3.07 7.20
CA ALA A 66 23.38 -4.47 7.19
C ALA A 66 21.85 -4.62 7.13
N TYR A 67 21.31 -4.52 5.91
CA TYR A 67 20.15 -5.28 5.44
C TYR A 67 18.74 -5.11 6.08
N TYR A 68 17.84 -4.63 5.19
CA TYR A 68 16.46 -5.05 4.86
C TYR A 68 15.23 -4.61 5.66
N TRP A 69 15.36 -3.97 6.82
CA TRP A 69 14.17 -3.64 7.61
C TRP A 69 14.00 -2.13 7.76
N GLN A 70 12.86 -1.62 7.28
CA GLN A 70 12.42 -0.26 7.52
C GLN A 70 11.32 -0.28 8.57
N MET A 71 11.54 0.36 9.70
CA MET A 71 10.42 0.62 10.59
C MET A 71 9.56 1.70 9.95
N VAL A 72 8.31 1.38 9.69
CA VAL A 72 7.28 2.34 9.29
C VAL A 72 6.25 2.38 10.41
N VAL A 73 5.78 3.57 10.76
CA VAL A 73 4.68 3.78 11.69
C VAL A 73 3.70 4.66 10.95
N MET A 74 2.50 4.14 10.74
CA MET A 74 1.48 4.80 9.93
C MET A 74 0.11 4.71 10.59
N GLU A 75 -0.83 5.50 10.12
CA GLU A 75 -2.22 5.43 10.52
C GLU A 75 -2.77 4.01 10.44
N TYR A 76 -3.55 3.67 11.46
CA TYR A 76 -4.29 2.44 11.51
C TYR A 76 -5.70 2.70 11.01
N LEU A 77 -6.03 2.07 9.89
CA LEU A 77 -7.37 2.07 9.33
C LEU A 77 -8.16 0.92 9.95
N PRO A 78 -9.20 1.19 10.76
CA PRO A 78 -9.94 0.15 11.45
C PRO A 78 -10.81 -0.66 10.48
N THR A 79 -10.80 -1.98 10.66
CA THR A 79 -11.64 -2.94 9.92
C THR A 79 -12.62 -3.59 10.90
N PRO A 80 -13.92 -3.21 10.93
CA PRO A 80 -14.64 -2.19 10.15
C PRO A 80 -14.39 -0.73 10.60
N PRO A 81 -14.74 0.30 9.78
CA PRO A 81 -15.50 0.25 8.52
C PRO A 81 -14.65 0.13 7.25
N THR A 82 -13.32 0.11 7.36
CA THR A 82 -12.42 -0.07 6.20
C THR A 82 -12.58 -1.47 5.60
N MET A 83 -12.51 -1.57 4.28
CA MET A 83 -12.52 -2.84 3.53
C MET A 83 -11.50 -2.81 2.39
N THR A 84 -11.21 -3.96 1.79
CA THR A 84 -10.40 -4.00 0.56
C THR A 84 -11.27 -3.65 -0.65
N LEU A 85 -10.66 -3.27 -1.77
CA LEU A 85 -11.41 -3.09 -3.02
C LEU A 85 -12.09 -4.40 -3.47
N TYR A 86 -11.55 -5.56 -3.09
CA TYR A 86 -12.16 -6.86 -3.41
C TYR A 86 -13.51 -7.05 -2.71
N ASP A 87 -13.62 -6.57 -1.47
CA ASP A 87 -14.83 -6.68 -0.65
C ASP A 87 -15.75 -5.45 -0.78
N PHE A 88 -15.38 -4.48 -1.63
CA PHE A 88 -16.10 -3.23 -1.74
C PHE A 88 -17.42 -3.39 -2.49
N GLU A 89 -18.51 -3.09 -1.80
CA GLU A 89 -19.85 -2.97 -2.35
C GLU A 89 -20.38 -1.56 -2.07
N GLY A 90 -20.52 -0.75 -3.11
CA GLY A 90 -20.91 0.66 -3.00
C GLY A 90 -21.95 1.08 -4.04
N THR A 91 -22.50 2.28 -3.87
CA THR A 91 -23.38 2.90 -4.88
C THR A 91 -22.59 3.30 -6.13
N PRO A 92 -23.23 3.53 -7.29
CA PRO A 92 -22.53 4.02 -8.49
C PRO A 92 -21.75 5.33 -8.26
N ALA A 93 -22.26 6.22 -7.40
CA ALA A 93 -21.57 7.47 -7.06
C ALA A 93 -20.26 7.21 -6.27
N GLU A 94 -20.30 6.22 -5.37
CA GLU A 94 -19.15 5.79 -4.57
C GLU A 94 -18.11 5.06 -5.41
N ALA A 95 -18.54 4.15 -6.29
CA ALA A 95 -17.66 3.45 -7.21
C ALA A 95 -16.92 4.44 -8.14
N ARG A 96 -17.64 5.45 -8.63
CA ARG A 96 -17.04 6.56 -9.38
C ARG A 96 -16.01 7.32 -8.54
N GLN A 97 -16.31 7.66 -7.29
CA GLN A 97 -15.36 8.34 -6.40
C GLN A 97 -14.10 7.49 -6.17
N VAL A 98 -14.25 6.19 -5.90
CA VAL A 98 -13.12 5.25 -5.75
C VAL A 98 -12.26 5.26 -7.02
N GLY A 99 -12.87 5.19 -8.20
CA GLY A 99 -12.14 5.24 -9.47
C GLY A 99 -11.41 6.56 -9.71
N GLU A 100 -12.01 7.69 -9.36
CA GLU A 100 -11.38 9.02 -9.45
C GLU A 100 -10.20 9.16 -8.48
N ASP A 101 -10.34 8.65 -7.24
CA ASP A 101 -9.27 8.66 -6.24
C ASP A 101 -8.11 7.73 -6.62
N LEU A 102 -8.39 6.55 -7.18
CA LEU A 102 -7.37 5.64 -7.72
C LEU A 102 -6.58 6.27 -8.87
N LYS A 103 -7.27 6.91 -9.82
CA LYS A 103 -6.62 7.66 -10.91
C LYS A 103 -5.72 8.76 -10.37
N ARG A 104 -6.19 9.52 -9.36
CA ARG A 104 -5.40 10.58 -8.73
C ARG A 104 -4.15 10.01 -8.06
N ALA A 105 -4.26 8.92 -7.30
CA ALA A 105 -3.15 8.29 -6.61
C ALA A 105 -2.07 7.80 -7.57
N VAL A 106 -2.46 7.02 -8.58
CA VAL A 106 -1.54 6.44 -9.58
C VAL A 106 -0.92 7.54 -10.44
N GLY A 107 -1.73 8.49 -10.93
CA GLY A 107 -1.25 9.61 -11.73
C GLY A 107 -0.21 10.46 -10.98
N THR A 108 -0.45 10.74 -9.70
CA THR A 108 0.50 11.52 -8.88
C THR A 108 1.85 10.83 -8.73
N LEU A 109 1.89 9.50 -8.61
CA LEU A 109 3.15 8.75 -8.62
C LEU A 109 3.83 8.81 -9.98
N HIS A 110 3.07 8.57 -11.05
CA HIS A 110 3.59 8.47 -12.40
C HIS A 110 4.17 9.80 -12.89
N ASP A 111 3.52 10.91 -12.57
CA ASP A 111 3.98 12.28 -12.85
C ASP A 111 5.35 12.59 -12.21
N GLN A 112 5.65 11.93 -11.09
CA GLN A 112 6.93 12.05 -10.39
C GLN A 112 7.95 10.96 -10.78
N GLY A 113 7.63 10.09 -11.75
CA GLY A 113 8.51 9.02 -12.22
C GLY A 113 8.54 7.79 -11.31
N TYR A 114 7.52 7.61 -10.48
CA TYR A 114 7.37 6.46 -9.58
C TYR A 114 6.26 5.52 -10.05
N VAL A 115 6.37 4.26 -9.64
CA VAL A 115 5.37 3.20 -9.85
C VAL A 115 4.97 2.61 -8.49
N PHE A 116 3.76 2.07 -8.40
CA PHE A 116 3.29 1.36 -7.22
C PHE A 116 3.61 -0.14 -7.28
N GLY A 117 3.40 -0.75 -8.44
CA GLY A 117 3.81 -2.11 -8.80
C GLY A 117 2.87 -3.22 -8.35
N ASP A 118 2.27 -3.11 -7.16
CA ASP A 118 1.35 -4.11 -6.60
C ASP A 118 -0.08 -3.58 -6.41
N LEU A 119 -0.69 -3.04 -7.47
CA LEU A 119 -2.06 -2.51 -7.45
C LEU A 119 -3.14 -3.62 -7.44
N ARG A 120 -2.91 -4.74 -6.74
CA ARG A 120 -3.95 -5.74 -6.54
C ARG A 120 -5.01 -5.23 -5.56
N SER A 121 -6.25 -5.70 -5.70
CA SER A 121 -7.38 -5.26 -4.88
C SER A 121 -7.17 -5.42 -3.36
N SER A 122 -6.35 -6.39 -2.93
CA SER A 122 -5.97 -6.57 -1.52
C SER A 122 -5.10 -5.45 -0.94
N ASN A 123 -4.46 -4.66 -1.80
CA ASN A 123 -3.57 -3.55 -1.44
C ASN A 123 -4.24 -2.18 -1.62
N ILE A 124 -5.54 -2.18 -1.96
CA ILE A 124 -6.37 -0.99 -2.10
C ILE A 124 -7.41 -1.05 -0.98
N LEU A 125 -7.33 -0.11 -0.05
CA LEU A 125 -8.29 0.03 1.03
C LEU A 125 -9.31 1.11 0.70
N VAL A 126 -10.57 0.82 1.00
CA VAL A 126 -11.70 1.74 0.86
C VAL A 126 -12.26 1.99 2.26
N GLU A 127 -12.18 3.24 2.70
CA GLU A 127 -12.66 3.70 4.00
C GLU A 127 -13.80 4.71 3.78
N PRO A 128 -15.06 4.34 4.07
CA PRO A 128 -16.15 5.31 4.06
C PRO A 128 -16.03 6.23 5.27
N GLU A 129 -16.15 7.54 5.07
CA GLU A 129 -16.29 8.48 6.17
C GLU A 129 -17.64 8.27 6.91
N PRO A 130 -17.70 8.58 8.23
CA PRO A 130 -18.93 8.45 9.01
C PRO A 130 -20.12 9.24 8.44
N ASP A 131 -21.33 8.75 8.72
CA ASP A 131 -22.60 9.06 8.03
C ASP A 131 -22.90 10.53 7.67
N GLY A 132 -23.39 10.70 6.43
CA GLY A 132 -24.01 11.89 5.85
C GLY A 132 -24.42 11.60 4.38
N GLU A 133 -25.46 12.27 3.87
CA GLU A 133 -25.76 12.21 2.42
C GLU A 133 -24.56 12.77 1.63
N GLY A 134 -24.01 11.97 0.71
CA GLY A 134 -22.74 12.28 0.05
C GLY A 134 -21.50 11.84 0.84
N ARG A 135 -21.60 10.72 1.60
CA ARG A 135 -20.47 10.14 2.34
C ARG A 135 -19.21 10.10 1.49
N ARG A 136 -18.16 10.79 1.96
CA ARG A 136 -16.87 10.79 1.29
C ARG A 136 -16.24 9.43 1.47
N ILE A 137 -15.78 8.84 0.38
CA ILE A 137 -14.90 7.67 0.43
C ILE A 137 -13.46 8.16 0.39
N ARG A 138 -12.62 7.52 1.20
CA ARG A 138 -11.18 7.60 1.12
C ARG A 138 -10.64 6.30 0.53
N VAL A 139 -9.82 6.42 -0.51
CA VAL A 139 -9.02 5.32 -1.03
C VAL A 139 -7.59 5.44 -0.51
N ALA A 140 -7.09 4.37 0.12
CA ALA A 140 -5.72 4.31 0.62
C ALA A 140 -4.98 3.10 0.03
N LEU A 141 -3.87 3.35 -0.66
CA LEU A 141 -2.96 2.30 -1.09
C LEU A 141 -2.08 1.87 0.07
N VAL A 142 -1.87 0.55 0.19
CA VAL A 142 -1.06 -0.09 1.23
C VAL A 142 -0.14 -1.14 0.63
N ASP A 143 0.84 -1.61 1.40
CA ASP A 143 1.84 -2.57 0.93
C ASP A 143 2.73 -2.04 -0.21
N PHE A 144 3.63 -1.12 0.14
CA PHE A 144 4.52 -0.38 -0.78
C PHE A 144 5.76 -1.17 -1.20
N ASP A 145 5.78 -2.47 -0.99
CA ASP A 145 6.98 -3.28 -1.09
C ASP A 145 7.60 -3.30 -2.51
N TRP A 146 6.75 -3.10 -3.51
CA TRP A 146 7.12 -3.08 -4.92
C TRP A 146 7.16 -1.67 -5.50
N ALA A 147 6.79 -0.68 -4.69
CA ALA A 147 6.73 0.71 -5.09
C ALA A 147 8.13 1.33 -5.10
N GLY A 148 8.35 2.23 -6.05
CA GLY A 148 9.59 2.97 -6.16
C GLY A 148 9.75 3.58 -7.54
N LYS A 149 10.96 4.04 -7.84
CA LYS A 149 11.23 4.75 -9.08
C LYS A 149 11.20 3.80 -10.28
N GLU A 150 10.50 4.21 -11.33
CA GLU A 150 10.44 3.45 -12.59
C GLU A 150 11.85 3.21 -13.14
N GLY A 151 12.10 2.00 -13.65
CA GLY A 151 13.42 1.60 -14.14
C GLY A 151 14.41 1.16 -13.04
N GLU A 152 14.07 1.32 -11.76
CA GLU A 152 14.91 0.91 -10.63
C GLU A 152 14.30 -0.27 -9.85
N VAL A 153 13.00 -0.25 -9.59
CA VAL A 153 12.30 -1.33 -8.86
C VAL A 153 12.00 -2.55 -9.73
N ARG A 154 11.99 -3.73 -9.10
CA ARG A 154 11.84 -5.03 -9.76
C ARG A 154 10.93 -5.95 -8.97
N TYR A 155 10.19 -6.81 -9.68
CA TYR A 155 9.45 -7.89 -9.04
C TYR A 155 10.37 -8.88 -8.32
N PRO A 156 9.89 -9.52 -7.24
CA PRO A 156 10.67 -10.52 -6.51
C PRO A 156 10.99 -11.74 -7.39
N VAL A 157 12.07 -12.45 -7.06
CA VAL A 157 12.45 -13.71 -7.75
C VAL A 157 11.34 -14.75 -7.67
N GLY A 158 10.62 -14.79 -6.54
CA GLY A 158 9.54 -15.74 -6.28
C GLY A 158 8.15 -15.29 -6.74
N ILE A 159 8.04 -14.29 -7.62
CA ILE A 159 6.73 -13.87 -8.15
C ILE A 159 6.05 -15.05 -8.86
N SER A 160 4.80 -15.32 -8.46
CA SER A 160 4.01 -16.42 -9.02
C SER A 160 3.31 -15.94 -10.31
N VAL A 161 4.03 -15.98 -11.42
CA VAL A 161 3.52 -15.59 -12.75
C VAL A 161 2.67 -16.67 -13.43
N ASN A 162 2.86 -17.94 -13.03
CA ASN A 162 2.07 -19.08 -13.53
C ASN A 162 0.93 -19.48 -12.57
N GLY A 163 0.57 -18.58 -11.64
CA GLY A 163 -0.51 -18.80 -10.68
C GLY A 163 -1.87 -18.35 -11.21
N GLY A 164 -2.88 -18.28 -10.32
CA GLY A 164 -4.22 -17.79 -10.65
C GLY A 164 -4.36 -16.27 -10.76
N ILE A 165 -3.26 -15.52 -10.81
CA ILE A 165 -3.26 -14.06 -10.91
C ILE A 165 -3.01 -13.68 -12.37
N ASN A 166 -3.92 -12.89 -12.95
CA ASN A 166 -3.77 -12.31 -14.27
C ASN A 166 -2.84 -11.10 -14.20
N TRP A 167 -1.54 -11.35 -14.19
CA TRP A 167 -0.54 -10.28 -14.20
C TRP A 167 -0.59 -9.49 -15.52
N PRO A 168 -0.23 -8.19 -15.50
CA PRO A 168 0.05 -7.43 -16.71
C PRO A 168 1.03 -8.17 -17.63
N GLU A 169 0.90 -7.95 -18.94
CA GLU A 169 1.85 -8.48 -19.92
C GLU A 169 3.27 -7.99 -19.61
N GLY A 170 4.28 -8.86 -19.74
CA GLY A 170 5.68 -8.52 -19.50
C GLY A 170 6.16 -8.70 -18.05
N VAL A 171 5.26 -9.01 -17.10
CA VAL A 171 5.64 -9.32 -15.72
C VAL A 171 6.42 -10.64 -15.67
N VAL A 172 7.68 -10.57 -15.22
CA VAL A 172 8.57 -11.73 -15.06
C VAL A 172 9.38 -11.61 -13.75
N PRO A 173 9.88 -12.72 -13.19
CA PRO A 173 10.80 -12.68 -12.05
C PRO A 173 11.99 -11.76 -12.28
N ARG A 174 12.27 -10.87 -11.32
CA ARG A 174 13.31 -9.81 -11.41
C ARG A 174 13.10 -8.80 -12.55
N GLY A 175 11.99 -8.87 -13.28
CA GLY A 175 11.60 -7.89 -14.29
C GLY A 175 11.41 -6.51 -13.67
N LEU A 176 11.66 -5.47 -14.46
CA LEU A 176 11.37 -4.10 -14.04
C LEU A 176 9.87 -3.92 -13.84
N ILE A 177 9.52 -3.13 -12.84
CA ILE A 177 8.15 -2.67 -12.65
C ILE A 177 8.02 -1.35 -13.40
N THR A 178 7.01 -1.26 -14.27
CA THR A 178 6.79 -0.11 -15.15
C THR A 178 5.43 0.51 -14.90
N LYS A 179 5.23 1.73 -15.39
CA LYS A 179 3.93 2.43 -15.31
C LYS A 179 2.84 1.67 -16.04
N GLU A 180 3.15 0.99 -17.14
CA GLU A 180 2.18 0.21 -17.90
C GLU A 180 1.59 -0.95 -17.07
N HIS A 181 2.38 -1.52 -16.14
CA HIS A 181 1.86 -2.52 -15.21
C HIS A 181 0.83 -1.91 -14.24
N ASP A 182 1.09 -0.70 -13.72
CA ASP A 182 0.12 0.01 -12.88
C ASP A 182 -1.13 0.39 -13.67
N GLU A 183 -0.97 0.89 -14.90
CA GLU A 183 -2.08 1.27 -15.76
C GLU A 183 -2.96 0.07 -16.15
N TYR A 184 -2.37 -1.12 -16.33
CA TYR A 184 -3.13 -2.35 -16.54
C TYR A 184 -4.08 -2.60 -15.37
N TRP A 185 -3.56 -2.60 -14.14
CA TRP A 185 -4.37 -2.79 -12.95
C TRP A 185 -5.41 -1.68 -12.80
N LEU A 186 -5.02 -0.43 -13.04
CA LEU A 186 -5.94 0.70 -12.96
C LEU A 186 -7.10 0.53 -13.93
N ARG A 187 -6.86 0.14 -15.19
CA ARG A 187 -7.92 -0.16 -16.15
C ARG A 187 -8.83 -1.29 -15.66
N THR A 188 -8.25 -2.40 -15.18
CA THR A 188 -9.02 -3.52 -14.62
C THR A 188 -9.99 -3.06 -13.53
N TRP A 189 -9.55 -2.21 -12.60
CA TRP A 189 -10.43 -1.73 -11.53
C TRP A 189 -11.46 -0.72 -11.99
N LEU A 190 -11.10 0.15 -12.94
CA LEU A 190 -12.06 1.10 -13.51
C LEU A 190 -13.19 0.40 -14.26
N ASP A 191 -12.89 -0.70 -14.97
CA ASP A 191 -13.89 -1.52 -15.65
C ASP A 191 -14.79 -2.27 -14.65
N CYS A 192 -14.26 -2.66 -13.48
CA CYS A 192 -15.05 -3.27 -12.41
C CYS A 192 -15.94 -2.26 -11.64
N LEU A 193 -15.54 -0.99 -11.61
CA LEU A 193 -16.23 0.08 -10.89
C LEU A 193 -17.23 0.85 -11.76
N SER A 194 -17.27 0.60 -13.07
CA SER A 194 -18.14 1.26 -14.04
C SER A 194 -19.56 0.70 -14.11
#